data_AF-A0A7W8VLP3-F1
#
_entry.id   AF-A0A7W8VLP3-F1
#
_cell.length_a   1.000
_cell.length_b   1.000
_cell.length_c   1.000
_cell.angle_alpha   90.00
_cell.angle_beta   90.00
_cell.angle_gamma   90.00
#
_symmetry.space_group_name_H-M   'P 1'
#
loop_
_entity.id
_entity.type
_entity.pdbx_description
1 polymer ?
#
loop_
_entity_poly.entity_id
_entity_poly.type
_entity_poly.pdbx_seq_one_letter_code
_entity_poly.pdbx_strand_id
1 'polypeptide(L)'
;MKKILLAFLCPALLLSMNCRSVGKQNQSKTRKYMSYKGLVMAGYQGWFNADGDGADRGWNHYKNRDNRFEPGNCKIDMWPDVTDYTAKYKTSFTYANGGAAYVFSSYDESTVDLHFRWMRDYGIDGVFMQRFVTTLKDEKGNKHYQKVFQSAVNAAKKYDRALAVMYDLSGMNASDYTKVIADWKSLVDTYKLNNKDLNENYLFHNNKPLVAIWGVGFNDGRKYGLSEIDKLITFFKSDPVYGSCSLLLGVPTWWRELKFDTQSDPQLHQTIKRADIVHPWFVGRYNEETYPQFQERIKTDMAWCKQNKLDYVPVVYPGFSWKNMRPNDPFDAIPRNKGSFFWKQLSGALEIGCEMIYVAMFDEIDEATAIFKVGHDTPVGASKFVPYEKEIPSDHYLWLTGQAAGMLKKEIPFQKPMPYRTY
;
A
#
# COMPACT_ATOMS: atom_id res chain seq x y z
N MET A 1 -8.77 -100.36 -17.68
CA MET A 1 -8.85 -99.14 -18.51
C MET A 1 -10.21 -98.46 -18.31
N LYS A 2 -10.25 -97.36 -17.56
CA LYS A 2 -11.14 -96.20 -17.74
C LYS A 2 -11.02 -95.27 -16.52
N LYS A 3 -11.05 -93.98 -16.82
CA LYS A 3 -10.56 -92.83 -16.05
C LYS A 3 -11.43 -92.52 -14.83
N ILE A 4 -10.78 -92.10 -13.74
CA ILE A 4 -11.39 -91.47 -12.56
C ILE A 4 -11.62 -89.99 -12.88
N LEU A 5 -12.85 -89.49 -12.68
CA LEU A 5 -13.22 -88.09 -12.79
C LEU A 5 -13.49 -87.57 -11.37
N LEU A 6 -12.66 -86.65 -10.87
CA LEU A 6 -12.88 -85.91 -9.62
C LEU A 6 -13.84 -84.75 -9.90
N ALA A 7 -14.93 -84.68 -9.14
CA ALA A 7 -15.82 -83.51 -9.06
C ALA A 7 -15.33 -82.57 -7.95
N PHE A 8 -15.03 -81.32 -8.29
CA PHE A 8 -14.73 -80.25 -7.34
C PHE A 8 -16.00 -79.45 -7.02
N LEU A 9 -16.37 -79.41 -5.73
CA LEU A 9 -17.34 -78.43 -5.20
C LEU A 9 -16.67 -77.06 -5.06
N CYS A 10 -17.32 -76.02 -5.58
CA CYS A 10 -16.92 -74.62 -5.44
C CYS A 10 -17.80 -73.94 -4.37
N PRO A 11 -17.25 -73.32 -3.31
CA PRO A 11 -18.05 -72.57 -2.36
C PRO A 11 -18.29 -71.13 -2.85
N ALA A 12 -19.54 -70.68 -2.72
CA ALA A 12 -19.96 -69.31 -3.05
C ALA A 12 -19.44 -68.31 -2.01
N LEU A 13 -18.67 -67.31 -2.47
CA LEU A 13 -18.30 -66.14 -1.67
C LEU A 13 -19.43 -65.10 -1.71
N LEU A 14 -20.00 -64.79 -0.55
CA LEU A 14 -20.84 -63.62 -0.31
C LEU A 14 -19.95 -62.37 -0.23
N LEU A 15 -20.02 -61.48 -1.24
CA LEU A 15 -19.46 -60.13 -1.14
C LEU A 15 -20.44 -59.23 -0.40
N SER A 16 -20.08 -58.82 0.82
CA SER A 16 -20.72 -57.70 1.52
C SER A 16 -20.25 -56.37 0.92
N MET A 17 -21.16 -55.64 0.28
CA MET A 17 -20.92 -54.26 -0.13
C MET A 17 -20.90 -53.34 1.11
N ASN A 18 -19.69 -52.98 1.56
CA ASN A 18 -19.51 -51.92 2.54
C ASN A 18 -19.55 -50.56 1.82
N CYS A 19 -20.71 -49.90 1.87
CA CYS A 19 -20.86 -48.53 1.39
C CYS A 19 -20.12 -47.59 2.36
N ARG A 20 -18.84 -47.28 2.05
CA ARG A 20 -18.10 -46.25 2.77
C ARG A 20 -18.63 -44.88 2.33
N SER A 21 -19.35 -44.20 3.22
CA SER A 21 -19.62 -42.78 3.08
C SER A 21 -18.30 -42.02 3.03
N VAL A 22 -17.94 -41.50 1.86
CA VAL A 22 -16.84 -40.55 1.72
C VAL A 22 -17.28 -39.27 2.44
N GLY A 23 -16.84 -39.08 3.67
CA GLY A 23 -16.96 -37.81 4.36
C GLY A 23 -16.23 -36.76 3.53
N LYS A 24 -16.93 -35.72 3.09
CA LYS A 24 -16.31 -34.49 2.60
C LYS A 24 -15.42 -33.97 3.72
N GLN A 25 -14.11 -34.20 3.62
CA GLN A 25 -13.16 -33.43 4.40
C GLN A 25 -13.33 -31.98 3.93
N ASN A 26 -13.85 -31.14 4.82
CA ASN A 26 -13.69 -29.69 4.68
C ASN A 26 -12.18 -29.43 4.61
N GLN A 27 -11.65 -29.24 3.41
CA GLN A 27 -10.38 -28.55 3.25
C GLN A 27 -10.58 -27.19 3.92
N SER A 28 -9.95 -27.01 5.08
CA SER A 28 -9.80 -25.69 5.69
C SER A 28 -9.28 -24.76 4.60
N LYS A 29 -10.10 -23.80 4.16
CA LYS A 29 -9.65 -22.73 3.27
C LYS A 29 -8.48 -22.04 3.97
N THR A 30 -7.25 -22.30 3.53
CA THR A 30 -6.08 -21.56 4.00
C THR A 30 -6.31 -20.09 3.67
N ARG A 31 -6.47 -19.25 4.68
CA ARG A 31 -6.76 -17.82 4.49
C ARG A 31 -5.51 -17.10 4.02
N LYS A 32 -5.65 -16.33 2.94
CA LYS A 32 -4.52 -15.79 2.19
C LYS A 32 -3.79 -14.66 2.92
N TYR A 33 -4.51 -13.76 3.59
CA TYR A 33 -3.95 -12.53 4.17
C TYR A 33 -3.92 -12.56 5.70
N MET A 34 -3.40 -13.66 6.28
CA MET A 34 -3.27 -13.81 7.75
C MET A 34 -2.00 -13.21 8.35
N SER A 35 -1.06 -12.80 7.50
CA SER A 35 0.16 -12.10 7.87
C SER A 35 0.56 -11.13 6.77
N TYR A 36 1.15 -9.99 7.14
CA TYR A 36 1.84 -9.12 6.19
C TYR A 36 3.14 -9.76 5.67
N LYS A 37 3.76 -10.68 6.43
CA LYS A 37 4.96 -11.41 5.98
C LYS A 37 4.69 -12.15 4.67
N GLY A 38 5.62 -12.03 3.74
CA GLY A 38 5.53 -12.56 2.40
C GLY A 38 4.85 -11.64 1.39
N LEU A 39 4.40 -10.44 1.79
CA LEU A 39 3.68 -9.54 0.91
C LEU A 39 4.46 -8.25 0.59
N VAL A 40 4.31 -7.79 -0.65
CA VAL A 40 4.70 -6.45 -1.08
C VAL A 40 3.42 -5.63 -1.28
N MET A 41 3.22 -4.63 -0.44
CA MET A 41 2.03 -3.79 -0.47
C MET A 41 2.40 -2.32 -0.66
N ALA A 42 1.51 -1.57 -1.31
CA ALA A 42 1.71 -0.15 -1.53
C ALA A 42 0.84 0.70 -0.61
N GLY A 43 1.27 1.92 -0.31
CA GLY A 43 0.32 2.93 0.18
C GLY A 43 -0.59 3.40 -0.94
N TYR A 44 -1.85 3.67 -0.60
CA TYR A 44 -2.87 4.13 -1.53
C TYR A 44 -3.57 5.35 -0.94
N GLN A 45 -3.38 6.50 -1.58
CA GLN A 45 -3.90 7.78 -1.11
C GLN A 45 -5.38 7.92 -1.46
N GLY A 46 -5.73 7.63 -2.72
CA GLY A 46 -7.10 7.70 -3.22
C GLY A 46 -7.74 9.08 -3.08
N TRP A 47 -6.96 10.17 -3.06
CA TRP A 47 -7.41 11.51 -2.65
C TRP A 47 -7.62 12.50 -3.81
N PHE A 48 -7.36 12.07 -5.04
CA PHE A 48 -7.47 12.91 -6.22
C PHE A 48 -8.94 13.03 -6.63
N ASN A 49 -9.45 14.27 -6.67
CA ASN A 49 -10.80 14.55 -7.16
C ASN A 49 -10.72 15.41 -8.41
N ALA A 50 -11.63 15.15 -9.34
CA ALA A 50 -11.78 15.98 -10.52
C ALA A 50 -13.01 16.87 -10.38
N ASP A 51 -13.00 18.02 -11.04
CA ASP A 51 -14.23 18.81 -11.14
C ASP A 51 -15.29 18.03 -11.94
N GLY A 52 -16.52 18.03 -11.44
CA GLY A 52 -17.61 17.23 -12.00
C GLY A 52 -17.58 15.72 -11.69
N ASP A 53 -16.72 15.24 -10.78
CA ASP A 53 -16.66 13.82 -10.39
C ASP A 53 -17.78 13.36 -9.43
N GLY A 54 -18.62 14.29 -8.97
CA GLY A 54 -19.71 14.01 -8.03
C GLY A 54 -19.30 14.05 -6.54
N ALA A 55 -18.02 14.23 -6.21
CA ALA A 55 -17.56 14.41 -4.83
C ALA A 55 -17.80 15.83 -4.29
N ASP A 56 -18.02 16.80 -5.18
CA ASP A 56 -18.16 18.23 -4.86
C ASP A 56 -16.95 18.78 -4.06
N ARG A 57 -15.75 18.39 -4.50
CA ARG A 57 -14.44 18.81 -3.96
C ARG A 57 -13.57 19.56 -4.98
N GLY A 58 -14.06 19.69 -6.21
CA GLY A 58 -13.31 20.21 -7.37
C GLY A 58 -12.01 19.43 -7.61
N TRP A 59 -11.00 20.10 -8.16
CA TRP A 59 -9.67 19.56 -8.46
C TRP A 59 -8.81 19.24 -7.21
N ASN A 60 -9.36 18.60 -6.17
CA ASN A 60 -8.65 18.30 -4.92
C ASN A 60 -7.39 17.45 -5.18
N HIS A 61 -6.29 17.77 -4.50
CA HIS A 61 -4.91 17.29 -4.74
C HIS A 61 -4.30 17.58 -6.13
N TYR A 62 -5.08 17.96 -7.14
CA TYR A 62 -4.54 18.50 -8.40
C TYR A 62 -4.20 19.99 -8.32
N LYS A 63 -5.02 20.77 -7.60
CA LYS A 63 -4.94 22.24 -7.52
C LYS A 63 -4.10 22.76 -6.36
N ASN A 64 -3.56 23.98 -6.50
CA ASN A 64 -2.99 24.74 -5.40
C ASN A 64 -4.07 25.45 -4.55
N ARG A 65 -3.63 26.20 -3.54
CA ARG A 65 -4.50 26.84 -2.52
C ARG A 65 -5.48 27.86 -3.08
N ASP A 66 -5.23 28.41 -4.26
CA ASP A 66 -6.10 29.36 -4.96
C ASP A 66 -7.14 28.67 -5.87
N ASN A 67 -7.34 27.37 -5.69
CA ASN A 67 -8.36 26.53 -6.31
C ASN A 67 -8.28 26.36 -7.84
N ARG A 68 -7.20 26.80 -8.51
CA ARG A 68 -7.04 26.59 -9.96
C ARG A 68 -6.17 25.36 -10.25
N PHE A 69 -6.53 24.63 -11.30
CA PHE A 69 -5.76 23.53 -11.88
C PHE A 69 -5.60 23.80 -13.37
N GLU A 70 -4.52 24.51 -13.70
CA GLU A 70 -4.25 25.05 -15.03
C GLU A 70 -2.73 25.22 -15.25
N PRO A 71 -2.24 25.43 -16.48
CA PRO A 71 -0.81 25.63 -16.72
C PRO A 71 -0.20 26.74 -15.85
N GLY A 72 0.86 26.40 -15.12
CA GLY A 72 1.52 27.29 -14.15
C GLY A 72 0.91 27.23 -12.75
N ASN A 73 -0.17 26.48 -12.55
CA ASN A 73 -0.83 26.35 -11.27
C ASN A 73 -1.42 24.95 -11.04
N CYS A 74 -0.60 24.06 -10.48
CA CYS A 74 -0.98 22.71 -10.07
C CYS A 74 -0.09 22.22 -8.92
N LYS A 75 -0.46 21.09 -8.32
CA LYS A 75 0.38 20.37 -7.35
C LYS A 75 1.11 19.17 -7.91
N ILE A 76 0.58 18.57 -8.97
CA ILE A 76 1.11 17.30 -9.49
C ILE A 76 2.43 17.49 -10.23
N ASP A 77 3.34 16.55 -10.05
CA ASP A 77 4.61 16.48 -10.74
C ASP A 77 4.67 15.31 -11.73
N MET A 78 3.68 14.41 -11.73
CA MET A 78 3.52 13.37 -12.76
C MET A 78 2.16 13.49 -13.42
N TRP A 79 2.11 13.21 -14.72
CA TRP A 79 0.85 13.17 -15.46
C TRP A 79 0.39 11.72 -15.68
N PRO A 80 -0.82 11.34 -15.22
CA PRO A 80 -1.27 9.94 -15.31
C PRO A 80 -1.50 9.51 -16.76
N ASP A 81 -1.19 8.24 -17.05
CA ASP A 81 -1.59 7.59 -18.29
C ASP A 81 -3.04 7.16 -18.13
N VAL A 82 -3.94 7.93 -18.73
CA VAL A 82 -5.38 7.70 -18.64
C VAL A 82 -5.91 6.77 -19.74
N THR A 83 -5.06 6.07 -20.48
CA THR A 83 -5.49 5.24 -21.62
C THR A 83 -6.52 4.19 -21.21
N ASP A 84 -6.25 3.47 -20.12
CA ASP A 84 -7.09 2.37 -19.61
C ASP A 84 -8.33 2.83 -18.83
N TYR A 85 -8.44 4.12 -18.49
CA TYR A 85 -9.53 4.62 -17.65
C TYR A 85 -10.81 4.75 -18.45
N THR A 86 -11.93 4.33 -17.86
CA THR A 86 -13.25 4.48 -18.48
C THR A 86 -13.76 5.92 -18.31
N ALA A 87 -13.71 6.45 -17.09
CA ALA A 87 -14.00 7.84 -16.79
C ALA A 87 -12.74 8.69 -16.87
N LYS A 88 -12.80 9.80 -17.63
CA LYS A 88 -11.70 10.75 -17.82
C LYS A 88 -12.23 12.16 -17.67
N TYR A 89 -11.47 13.01 -16.99
CA TYR A 89 -11.86 14.38 -16.70
C TYR A 89 -10.98 15.34 -17.48
N LYS A 90 -11.61 16.13 -18.35
CA LYS A 90 -10.91 17.10 -19.20
C LYS A 90 -10.33 18.23 -18.34
N THR A 91 -9.09 18.59 -18.60
CA THR A 91 -8.40 19.67 -17.89
C THR A 91 -8.19 20.90 -18.77
N SER A 92 -7.67 21.98 -18.20
CA SER A 92 -7.20 23.16 -18.95
C SER A 92 -5.82 22.97 -19.60
N PHE A 93 -5.17 21.82 -19.39
CA PHE A 93 -3.85 21.53 -19.95
C PHE A 93 -3.97 20.96 -21.37
N THR A 94 -2.93 21.16 -22.18
CA THR A 94 -2.85 20.67 -23.56
C THR A 94 -1.51 20.01 -23.84
N TYR A 95 -1.50 19.02 -24.72
CA TYR A 95 -0.28 18.40 -25.24
C TYR A 95 0.32 19.25 -26.38
N ALA A 96 1.57 18.97 -26.74
CA ALA A 96 2.29 19.68 -27.80
C ALA A 96 1.57 19.66 -29.16
N ASN A 97 0.77 18.61 -29.43
CA ASN A 97 -0.03 18.48 -30.63
C ASN A 97 -1.36 19.26 -30.60
N GLY A 98 -1.61 20.04 -29.54
CA GLY A 98 -2.87 20.79 -29.34
C GLY A 98 -4.01 19.97 -28.74
N GLY A 99 -3.83 18.67 -28.50
CA GLY A 99 -4.82 17.80 -27.87
C GLY A 99 -5.07 18.18 -26.41
N ALA A 100 -6.32 18.05 -25.96
CA ALA A 100 -6.67 18.26 -24.55
C ALA A 100 -6.07 17.16 -23.67
N ALA A 101 -5.58 17.54 -22.48
CA ALA A 101 -5.09 16.60 -21.50
C ALA A 101 -6.17 16.25 -20.47
N TYR A 102 -6.14 15.00 -20.00
CA TYR A 102 -7.14 14.43 -19.12
C TYR A 102 -6.48 13.81 -17.88
N VAL A 103 -7.22 13.79 -16.78
CA VAL A 103 -6.85 13.09 -15.53
C VAL A 103 -8.00 12.18 -15.09
N PHE A 104 -7.76 11.41 -14.02
CA PHE A 104 -8.76 10.55 -13.39
C PHE A 104 -9.36 11.23 -12.13
N SER A 105 -10.36 10.59 -11.52
CA SER A 105 -10.76 10.86 -10.14
C SER A 105 -10.77 9.56 -9.35
N SER A 106 -10.20 9.57 -8.15
CA SER A 106 -10.27 8.44 -7.21
C SER A 106 -11.68 8.20 -6.68
N TYR A 107 -12.57 9.19 -6.77
CA TYR A 107 -13.97 9.05 -6.35
C TYR A 107 -14.78 8.15 -7.29
N ASP A 108 -14.38 8.09 -8.57
CA ASP A 108 -14.98 7.18 -9.53
C ASP A 108 -14.60 5.73 -9.19
N GLU A 109 -15.61 4.87 -9.05
CA GLU A 109 -15.40 3.46 -8.68
C GLU A 109 -14.64 2.69 -9.77
N SER A 110 -14.79 3.06 -11.04
CA SER A 110 -14.05 2.44 -12.15
C SER A 110 -12.55 2.71 -12.08
N THR A 111 -12.13 3.83 -11.50
CA THR A 111 -10.71 4.12 -11.21
C THR A 111 -10.16 3.13 -10.19
N VAL A 112 -10.83 2.97 -9.05
CA VAL A 112 -10.37 2.08 -7.98
C VAL A 112 -10.41 0.61 -8.45
N ASP A 113 -11.45 0.22 -9.19
CA ASP A 113 -11.55 -1.10 -9.81
C ASP A 113 -10.36 -1.36 -10.76
N LEU A 114 -10.03 -0.40 -11.63
CA LEU A 114 -8.87 -0.47 -12.53
C LEU A 114 -7.55 -0.63 -11.78
N HIS A 115 -7.35 0.14 -10.71
CA HIS A 115 -6.13 0.08 -9.91
C HIS A 115 -5.93 -1.31 -9.28
N PHE A 116 -6.98 -1.89 -8.71
CA PHE A 116 -6.93 -3.25 -8.16
C PHE A 116 -6.80 -4.33 -9.23
N ARG A 117 -7.37 -4.11 -10.43
CA ARG A 117 -7.13 -4.97 -11.59
C ARG A 117 -5.64 -5.00 -11.94
N TRP A 118 -5.00 -3.83 -12.04
CA TRP A 118 -3.56 -3.75 -12.25
C TRP A 118 -2.79 -4.46 -11.14
N MET A 119 -3.14 -4.26 -9.86
CA MET A 119 -2.48 -4.97 -8.76
C MET A 119 -2.53 -6.49 -8.95
N ARG A 120 -3.68 -7.05 -9.36
CA ARG A 120 -3.78 -8.47 -9.71
C ARG A 120 -2.90 -8.82 -10.91
N ASP A 121 -3.02 -8.08 -12.00
CA ASP A 121 -2.35 -8.39 -13.27
C ASP A 121 -0.82 -8.36 -13.16
N TYR A 122 -0.28 -7.49 -12.30
CA TYR A 122 1.15 -7.39 -12.02
C TYR A 122 1.59 -8.13 -10.75
N GLY A 123 0.70 -8.82 -10.04
CA GLY A 123 1.08 -9.60 -8.85
C GLY A 123 1.43 -8.77 -7.60
N ILE A 124 0.93 -7.54 -7.50
CA ILE A 124 1.03 -6.70 -6.30
C ILE A 124 0.03 -7.23 -5.26
N ASP A 125 0.47 -7.41 -4.02
CA ASP A 125 -0.30 -8.17 -3.03
C ASP A 125 -1.51 -7.39 -2.48
N GLY A 126 -1.42 -6.07 -2.42
CA GLY A 126 -2.51 -5.21 -1.96
C GLY A 126 -2.04 -3.83 -1.53
N VAL A 127 -2.89 -3.14 -0.76
CA VAL A 127 -2.63 -1.76 -0.34
C VAL A 127 -2.99 -1.43 1.10
N PHE A 128 -2.28 -0.44 1.66
CA PHE A 128 -2.71 0.30 2.84
C PHE A 128 -3.49 1.55 2.39
N MET A 129 -4.80 1.55 2.65
CA MET A 129 -5.68 2.68 2.37
C MET A 129 -5.40 3.80 3.38
N GLN A 130 -4.76 4.87 2.94
CA GLN A 130 -4.37 5.98 3.80
C GLN A 130 -5.54 6.92 4.07
N ARG A 131 -5.67 7.32 5.34
CA ARG A 131 -6.75 8.19 5.84
C ARG A 131 -6.12 9.29 6.68
N PHE A 132 -6.06 10.49 6.13
CA PHE A 132 -5.51 11.66 6.82
C PHE A 132 -6.52 12.17 7.83
N VAL A 133 -6.09 12.35 9.09
CA VAL A 133 -6.97 12.84 10.15
C VAL A 133 -7.54 14.22 9.83
N THR A 134 -6.75 15.08 9.17
CA THR A 134 -7.21 16.39 8.71
C THR A 134 -8.39 16.31 7.74
N THR A 135 -8.40 15.33 6.84
CA THR A 135 -9.50 15.09 5.90
C THR A 135 -10.69 14.40 6.55
N LEU A 136 -10.48 13.53 7.55
CA LEU A 136 -11.58 12.91 8.32
C LEU A 136 -12.40 13.91 9.14
N LYS A 137 -11.83 15.07 9.46
CA LYS A 137 -12.53 16.15 10.18
C LYS A 137 -13.51 16.92 9.30
N ASP A 138 -13.27 16.96 8.00
CA ASP A 138 -14.13 17.60 7.03
C ASP A 138 -15.23 16.62 6.57
N GLU A 139 -16.48 17.09 6.49
CA GLU A 139 -17.61 16.20 6.16
C GLU A 139 -17.49 15.67 4.72
N LYS A 140 -17.16 16.53 3.77
CA LYS A 140 -16.94 16.15 2.36
C LYS A 140 -15.73 15.22 2.23
N GLY A 141 -14.66 15.52 2.97
CA GLY A 141 -13.46 14.70 3.09
C GLY A 141 -13.74 13.30 3.60
N ASN A 142 -14.49 13.19 4.69
CA ASN A 142 -14.89 11.89 5.24
C ASN A 142 -15.79 11.13 4.25
N LYS A 143 -16.80 11.78 3.64
CA LYS A 143 -17.67 11.16 2.62
C LYS A 143 -16.87 10.60 1.45
N HIS A 144 -15.88 11.35 0.96
CA HIS A 144 -14.94 10.88 -0.06
C HIS A 144 -14.22 9.61 0.39
N TYR A 145 -13.61 9.64 1.58
CA TYR A 145 -12.91 8.48 2.11
C TYR A 145 -13.81 7.26 2.36
N GLN A 146 -15.10 7.44 2.69
CA GLN A 146 -16.04 6.33 2.77
C GLN A 146 -16.34 5.74 1.39
N LYS A 147 -16.58 6.59 0.37
CA LYS A 147 -16.82 6.13 -1.01
C LYS A 147 -15.62 5.38 -1.58
N VAL A 148 -14.41 5.95 -1.46
CA VAL A 148 -13.18 5.31 -1.97
C VAL A 148 -12.91 3.99 -1.25
N PHE A 149 -13.12 3.92 0.07
CA PHE A 149 -12.95 2.69 0.83
C PHE A 149 -13.97 1.61 0.42
N GLN A 150 -15.24 1.98 0.20
CA GLN A 150 -16.25 1.06 -0.34
C GLN A 150 -15.85 0.49 -1.70
N SER A 151 -15.38 1.35 -2.62
CA SER A 151 -14.88 0.93 -3.94
C SER A 151 -13.69 -0.02 -3.79
N ALA A 152 -12.75 0.27 -2.88
CA ALA A 152 -11.60 -0.57 -2.63
C ALA A 152 -11.97 -1.93 -2.01
N VAL A 153 -12.96 -1.99 -1.10
CA VAL A 153 -13.49 -3.25 -0.56
C VAL A 153 -14.12 -4.11 -1.67
N ASN A 154 -14.89 -3.49 -2.57
CA ASN A 154 -15.49 -4.20 -3.71
C ASN A 154 -14.39 -4.76 -4.65
N ALA A 155 -13.42 -3.92 -4.99
CA ALA A 155 -12.34 -4.28 -5.90
C ALA A 155 -11.38 -5.32 -5.29
N ALA A 156 -11.06 -5.21 -3.99
CA ALA A 156 -10.25 -6.18 -3.25
C ALA A 156 -10.86 -7.58 -3.31
N LYS A 157 -12.19 -7.70 -3.11
CA LYS A 157 -12.92 -8.97 -3.25
C LYS A 157 -12.89 -9.50 -4.68
N LYS A 158 -13.13 -8.62 -5.67
CA LYS A 158 -13.17 -8.98 -7.09
C LYS A 158 -11.83 -9.47 -7.63
N TYR A 159 -10.74 -8.85 -7.21
CA TYR A 159 -9.39 -9.10 -7.72
C TYR A 159 -8.49 -9.88 -6.74
N ASP A 160 -9.08 -10.36 -5.65
CA ASP A 160 -8.43 -11.09 -4.57
C ASP A 160 -7.14 -10.41 -4.12
N ARG A 161 -7.21 -9.14 -3.71
CA ARG A 161 -6.06 -8.35 -3.19
C ARG A 161 -6.24 -8.04 -1.71
N ALA A 162 -5.13 -7.87 -0.99
CA ALA A 162 -5.14 -7.44 0.40
C ALA A 162 -5.50 -5.97 0.55
N LEU A 163 -6.14 -5.63 1.65
CA LEU A 163 -6.45 -4.26 2.04
C LEU A 163 -6.23 -4.06 3.55
N ALA A 164 -5.61 -2.96 3.95
CA ALA A 164 -5.46 -2.56 5.35
C ALA A 164 -5.75 -1.06 5.52
N VAL A 165 -6.20 -0.64 6.71
CA VAL A 165 -6.36 0.79 7.02
C VAL A 165 -5.05 1.36 7.56
N MET A 166 -4.65 2.52 7.04
CA MET A 166 -3.57 3.34 7.60
C MET A 166 -4.09 4.73 7.96
N TYR A 167 -3.94 5.12 9.21
CA TYR A 167 -4.24 6.48 9.67
C TYR A 167 -2.98 7.34 9.60
N ASP A 168 -3.02 8.41 8.82
CA ASP A 168 -1.97 9.42 8.76
C ASP A 168 -2.32 10.57 9.72
N LEU A 169 -1.47 10.76 10.72
CA LEU A 169 -1.69 11.74 11.78
C LEU A 169 -1.17 13.14 11.42
N SER A 170 -0.67 13.37 10.20
CA SER A 170 -0.20 14.69 9.74
C SER A 170 -1.27 15.76 9.92
N GLY A 171 -0.90 16.86 10.57
CA GLY A 171 -1.80 17.99 10.84
C GLY A 171 -2.87 17.72 11.91
N MET A 172 -2.82 16.57 12.60
CA MET A 172 -3.69 16.25 13.73
C MET A 172 -3.41 17.20 14.92
N ASN A 173 -4.46 17.63 15.63
CA ASN A 173 -4.34 18.25 16.96
C ASN A 173 -4.61 17.20 18.04
N ALA A 174 -4.19 17.46 19.28
CA ALA A 174 -4.27 16.49 20.36
C ALA A 174 -5.68 15.88 20.58
N SER A 175 -6.79 16.61 20.36
CA SER A 175 -8.15 16.08 20.53
C SER A 175 -8.67 15.24 19.35
N ASP A 176 -8.02 15.35 18.19
CA ASP A 176 -8.47 14.75 16.93
C ASP A 176 -8.25 13.22 16.88
N TYR A 177 -7.51 12.62 17.84
CA TYR A 177 -7.37 11.16 17.97
C TYR A 177 -8.74 10.45 18.06
N THR A 178 -9.75 11.13 18.59
CA THR A 178 -11.14 10.64 18.66
C THR A 178 -11.74 10.41 17.28
N LYS A 179 -11.31 11.12 16.23
CA LYS A 179 -11.75 10.93 14.85
C LYS A 179 -11.23 9.63 14.25
N VAL A 180 -9.98 9.25 14.58
CA VAL A 180 -9.42 7.94 14.20
C VAL A 180 -10.24 6.82 14.80
N ILE A 181 -10.55 6.91 16.10
CA ILE A 181 -11.35 5.91 16.82
C ILE A 181 -12.75 5.81 16.20
N ALA A 182 -13.44 6.93 15.98
CA ALA A 182 -14.78 6.94 15.42
C ALA A 182 -14.84 6.37 14.00
N ASP A 183 -13.87 6.72 13.15
CA ASP A 183 -13.77 6.18 11.80
C ASP A 183 -13.54 4.67 11.80
N TRP A 184 -12.60 4.17 12.62
CA TRP A 184 -12.35 2.73 12.72
C TRP A 184 -13.61 1.96 13.16
N LYS A 185 -14.33 2.46 14.17
CA LYS A 185 -15.60 1.85 14.60
C LYS A 185 -16.60 1.76 13.45
N SER A 186 -16.79 2.85 12.71
CA SER A 186 -17.66 2.90 11.54
C SER A 186 -17.26 1.89 10.47
N LEU A 187 -15.95 1.77 10.17
CA LEU A 187 -15.44 0.81 9.20
C LEU A 187 -15.62 -0.64 9.66
N VAL A 188 -15.35 -0.94 10.93
CA VAL A 188 -15.58 -2.26 11.51
C VAL A 188 -17.06 -2.63 11.48
N ASP A 189 -17.95 -1.73 11.86
CA ASP A 189 -19.39 -1.99 11.86
C ASP A 189 -19.92 -2.28 10.46
N THR A 190 -19.44 -1.55 9.46
CA THR A 190 -19.88 -1.66 8.07
C THR A 190 -19.27 -2.88 7.37
N TYR A 191 -17.96 -3.07 7.49
CA TYR A 191 -17.19 -4.02 6.67
C TYR A 191 -16.66 -5.23 7.43
N LYS A 192 -16.92 -5.29 8.73
CA LYS A 192 -16.48 -6.38 9.63
C LYS A 192 -14.98 -6.65 9.53
N LEU A 193 -14.17 -5.57 9.48
CA LEU A 193 -12.72 -5.64 9.26
C LEU A 193 -11.98 -6.49 10.31
N ASN A 194 -12.52 -6.56 11.53
CA ASN A 194 -11.98 -7.36 12.62
C ASN A 194 -12.46 -8.82 12.64
N ASN A 195 -13.29 -9.23 11.67
CA ASN A 195 -13.80 -10.59 11.56
C ASN A 195 -13.22 -11.28 10.31
N LYS A 196 -12.18 -12.07 10.53
CA LYS A 196 -11.50 -12.87 9.51
C LYS A 196 -12.38 -13.89 8.80
N ASP A 197 -13.57 -14.22 9.33
CA ASP A 197 -14.51 -15.16 8.70
C ASP A 197 -15.45 -14.45 7.71
N LEU A 198 -15.64 -13.13 7.89
CA LEU A 198 -16.52 -12.31 7.06
C LEU A 198 -15.76 -11.43 6.06
N ASN A 199 -14.46 -11.24 6.29
CA ASN A 199 -13.61 -10.43 5.42
C ASN A 199 -12.32 -11.18 5.06
N GLU A 200 -12.34 -11.85 3.90
CA GLU A 200 -11.21 -12.65 3.40
C GLU A 200 -10.05 -11.79 2.85
N ASN A 201 -10.30 -10.50 2.55
CA ASN A 201 -9.34 -9.59 1.90
C ASN A 201 -8.71 -8.57 2.85
N TYR A 202 -9.27 -8.36 4.04
CA TYR A 202 -8.64 -7.49 5.03
C TYR A 202 -7.36 -8.15 5.56
N LEU A 203 -6.30 -7.37 5.70
CA LEU A 203 -5.01 -7.86 6.14
C LEU A 203 -5.02 -8.11 7.65
N PHE A 204 -4.60 -9.31 8.03
CA PHE A 204 -4.30 -9.68 9.40
C PHE A 204 -2.79 -9.82 9.57
N HIS A 205 -2.34 -9.67 10.79
CA HIS A 205 -0.98 -9.98 11.22
C HIS A 205 -1.05 -10.55 12.64
N ASN A 206 -0.26 -11.58 12.94
CA ASN A 206 -0.36 -12.32 14.21
C ASN A 206 -1.81 -12.75 14.55
N ASN A 207 -2.57 -13.17 13.53
CA ASN A 207 -3.99 -13.55 13.61
C ASN A 207 -4.97 -12.45 14.06
N LYS A 208 -4.54 -11.19 14.05
CA LYS A 208 -5.34 -10.01 14.42
C LYS A 208 -5.46 -9.06 13.23
N PRO A 209 -6.57 -8.31 13.08
CA PRO A 209 -6.67 -7.32 12.02
C PRO A 209 -5.50 -6.32 12.15
N LEU A 210 -4.81 -6.04 11.05
CA LEU A 210 -3.70 -5.09 11.04
C LEU A 210 -4.25 -3.68 10.85
N VAL A 211 -3.82 -2.74 11.69
CA VAL A 211 -4.06 -1.31 11.52
C VAL A 211 -2.74 -0.57 11.56
N ALA A 212 -2.53 0.36 10.64
CA ALA A 212 -1.35 1.19 10.59
C ALA A 212 -1.62 2.60 11.15
N ILE A 213 -0.68 3.14 11.93
CA ILE A 213 -0.72 4.51 12.46
C ILE A 213 0.60 5.19 12.07
N TRP A 214 0.54 6.14 11.14
CA TRP A 214 1.70 6.85 10.61
C TRP A 214 1.87 8.22 11.28
N GLY A 215 3.12 8.62 11.52
CA GLY A 215 3.46 9.93 12.11
C GLY A 215 3.84 9.85 13.59
N VAL A 216 4.31 8.70 14.07
CA VAL A 216 4.65 8.48 15.47
C VAL A 216 6.10 8.90 15.74
N GLY A 217 6.26 10.08 16.34
CA GLY A 217 7.52 10.50 16.94
C GLY A 217 8.47 11.35 16.09
N PHE A 218 8.00 11.98 15.00
CA PHE A 218 8.83 13.02 14.37
C PHE A 218 8.78 14.33 15.17
N ASN A 219 9.82 15.14 15.00
CA ASN A 219 10.08 16.38 15.74
C ASN A 219 9.78 17.66 14.92
N ASP A 220 8.92 17.56 13.92
CA ASP A 220 8.52 18.62 12.98
C ASP A 220 7.39 19.53 13.53
N GLY A 221 7.30 19.68 14.86
CA GLY A 221 6.35 20.59 15.50
C GLY A 221 4.89 20.10 15.52
N ARG A 222 4.66 18.79 15.56
CA ARG A 222 3.30 18.22 15.64
C ARG A 222 2.55 18.69 16.89
N LYS A 223 1.23 18.84 16.73
CA LYS A 223 0.31 19.31 17.78
C LYS A 223 -0.32 18.18 18.62
N TYR A 224 0.29 17.00 18.57
CA TYR A 224 -0.03 15.83 19.39
C TYR A 224 1.29 15.18 19.81
N GLY A 225 1.26 14.37 20.86
CA GLY A 225 2.45 13.69 21.36
C GLY A 225 2.21 12.22 21.67
N LEU A 226 3.15 11.64 22.43
CA LEU A 226 3.08 10.24 22.85
C LEU A 226 1.83 9.91 23.68
N SER A 227 1.23 10.89 24.37
CA SER A 227 -0.03 10.73 25.11
C SER A 227 -1.20 10.37 24.19
N GLU A 228 -1.34 11.03 23.05
CA GLU A 228 -2.39 10.72 22.07
C GLU A 228 -2.12 9.40 21.36
N ILE A 229 -0.84 9.12 21.06
CA ILE A 229 -0.44 7.83 20.50
C ILE A 229 -0.75 6.70 21.47
N ASP A 230 -0.51 6.89 22.77
CA ASP A 230 -0.84 5.91 23.81
C ASP A 230 -2.34 5.60 23.82
N LYS A 231 -3.20 6.63 23.76
CA LYS A 231 -4.66 6.45 23.68
C LYS A 231 -5.09 5.64 22.46
N LEU A 232 -4.50 5.92 21.30
CA LEU A 232 -4.79 5.17 20.06
C LEU A 232 -4.31 3.71 20.17
N ILE A 233 -3.07 3.48 20.60
CA ILE A 233 -2.54 2.12 20.79
C ILE A 233 -3.41 1.34 21.77
N THR A 234 -3.75 1.94 22.91
CA THR A 234 -4.61 1.33 23.93
C THR A 234 -5.97 0.97 23.37
N PHE A 235 -6.61 1.86 22.60
CA PHE A 235 -7.88 1.57 21.93
C PHE A 235 -7.76 0.37 20.98
N PHE A 236 -6.84 0.41 20.01
CA PHE A 236 -6.70 -0.65 19.01
C PHE A 236 -6.28 -1.99 19.60
N LYS A 237 -5.50 -2.00 20.69
CA LYS A 237 -5.08 -3.24 21.35
C LYS A 237 -6.19 -3.82 22.24
N SER A 238 -6.94 -2.97 22.95
CA SER A 238 -7.68 -3.41 24.14
C SER A 238 -9.18 -3.14 24.13
N ASP A 239 -9.73 -2.36 23.17
CA ASP A 239 -11.18 -2.18 23.09
C ASP A 239 -11.88 -3.54 22.87
N PRO A 240 -12.91 -3.89 23.67
CA PRO A 240 -13.49 -5.24 23.67
C PRO A 240 -14.31 -5.58 22.41
N VAL A 241 -14.72 -4.57 21.63
CA VAL A 241 -15.56 -4.74 20.44
C VAL A 241 -14.77 -4.44 19.17
N TYR A 242 -14.00 -3.36 19.20
CA TYR A 242 -13.31 -2.82 18.03
C TYR A 242 -11.79 -3.00 18.07
N GLY A 243 -11.25 -3.44 19.20
CA GLY A 243 -9.81 -3.62 19.40
C GLY A 243 -9.32 -5.00 18.96
N SER A 244 -8.37 -5.55 19.74
CA SER A 244 -7.64 -6.78 19.41
C SER A 244 -6.93 -6.71 18.05
N CYS A 245 -6.43 -5.54 17.68
CA CYS A 245 -5.67 -5.33 16.45
C CYS A 245 -4.17 -5.60 16.67
N SER A 246 -3.50 -6.02 15.60
CA SER A 246 -2.05 -5.84 15.48
C SER A 246 -1.77 -4.44 14.91
N LEU A 247 -0.66 -3.85 15.31
CA LEU A 247 -0.33 -2.47 14.98
C LEU A 247 0.97 -2.34 14.18
N LEU A 248 0.90 -1.61 13.07
CA LEU A 248 2.06 -1.09 12.37
C LEU A 248 2.23 0.39 12.74
N LEU A 249 3.38 0.79 13.27
CA LEU A 249 3.68 2.20 13.56
C LEU A 249 4.62 2.78 12.52
N GLY A 250 4.15 3.84 11.85
CA GLY A 250 4.93 4.67 10.94
C GLY A 250 5.77 5.68 11.74
N VAL A 251 7.09 5.52 11.70
CA VAL A 251 8.07 6.25 12.52
C VAL A 251 9.04 7.05 11.64
N PRO A 252 9.79 8.03 12.19
CA PRO A 252 10.80 8.76 11.43
C PRO A 252 11.95 7.85 11.00
N THR A 253 12.81 8.33 10.10
CA THR A 253 13.95 7.58 9.58
C THR A 253 14.93 7.17 10.66
N TRP A 254 15.18 8.05 11.63
CA TRP A 254 16.25 7.87 12.63
C TRP A 254 15.72 7.45 14.01
N TRP A 255 14.55 6.83 14.03
CA TRP A 255 13.80 6.44 15.22
C TRP A 255 14.58 5.56 16.20
N ARG A 256 15.40 4.62 15.71
CA ARG A 256 16.19 3.71 16.56
C ARG A 256 17.21 4.46 17.41
N GLU A 257 17.74 5.56 16.89
CA GLU A 257 18.80 6.36 17.51
C GLU A 257 18.27 7.66 18.14
N LEU A 258 16.96 7.94 18.02
CA LEU A 258 16.29 9.11 18.59
C LEU A 258 16.92 10.46 18.20
N LYS A 259 17.30 10.60 16.93
CA LYS A 259 18.00 11.78 16.42
C LYS A 259 17.42 12.31 15.11
N PHE A 260 17.97 13.44 14.64
CA PHE A 260 17.63 14.11 13.37
C PHE A 260 16.14 14.43 13.22
N ASP A 261 15.37 13.56 12.55
CA ASP A 261 13.92 13.74 12.32
C ASP A 261 13.06 13.12 13.42
N THR A 262 13.67 12.58 14.48
CA THR A 262 12.99 11.92 15.59
C THR A 262 13.04 12.78 16.85
N GLN A 263 11.95 12.79 17.62
CA GLN A 263 12.01 13.30 19.00
C GLN A 263 13.03 12.52 19.84
N SER A 264 13.72 13.21 20.75
CA SER A 264 14.75 12.61 21.61
C SER A 264 14.20 11.89 22.85
N ASP A 265 12.88 11.93 23.08
CA ASP A 265 12.23 11.32 24.24
C ASP A 265 12.38 9.78 24.23
N PRO A 266 13.08 9.17 25.20
CA PRO A 266 13.22 7.71 25.31
C PRO A 266 11.90 6.96 25.45
N GLN A 267 10.82 7.62 25.89
CA GLN A 267 9.48 7.06 25.94
C GLN A 267 8.97 6.65 24.54
N LEU A 268 9.53 7.21 23.47
CA LEU A 268 9.22 6.78 22.11
C LEU A 268 9.55 5.29 21.90
N HIS A 269 10.70 4.79 22.39
CA HIS A 269 11.02 3.36 22.27
C HIS A 269 10.04 2.49 23.05
N GLN A 270 9.56 2.93 24.21
CA GLN A 270 8.52 2.20 24.96
C GLN A 270 7.21 2.17 24.18
N THR A 271 6.86 3.26 23.51
CA THR A 271 5.70 3.34 22.63
C THR A 271 5.84 2.39 21.44
N ILE A 272 7.00 2.39 20.77
CA ILE A 272 7.29 1.52 19.62
C ILE A 272 7.22 0.03 20.01
N LYS A 273 7.72 -0.35 21.19
CA LYS A 273 7.65 -1.73 21.71
C LYS A 273 6.23 -2.24 21.96
N ARG A 274 5.22 -1.36 21.93
CA ARG A 274 3.81 -1.76 22.01
C ARG A 274 3.22 -2.09 20.63
N ALA A 275 3.92 -1.82 19.53
CA ALA A 275 3.50 -2.20 18.18
C ALA A 275 3.68 -3.70 17.93
N ASP A 276 3.35 -4.12 16.71
CA ASP A 276 3.68 -5.43 16.16
C ASP A 276 4.71 -5.26 15.02
N ILE A 277 4.58 -4.18 14.22
CA ILE A 277 5.44 -3.87 13.08
C ILE A 277 5.96 -2.43 13.18
N VAL A 278 7.26 -2.23 12.90
CA VAL A 278 7.88 -0.90 12.74
C VAL A 278 8.06 -0.58 11.25
N HIS A 279 7.66 0.63 10.86
CA HIS A 279 7.67 1.12 9.48
C HIS A 279 8.31 2.52 9.42
N PRO A 280 9.62 2.64 9.14
CA PRO A 280 10.26 3.94 9.03
C PRO A 280 9.97 4.61 7.69
N TRP A 281 9.74 5.93 7.72
CA TRP A 281 9.55 6.71 6.50
C TRP A 281 10.87 7.06 5.84
N PHE A 282 11.04 6.72 4.56
CA PHE A 282 12.29 6.90 3.81
C PHE A 282 12.19 7.79 2.56
N VAL A 283 11.00 8.15 2.09
CA VAL A 283 10.84 9.01 0.90
C VAL A 283 11.62 10.31 1.08
N GLY A 284 12.42 10.67 0.08
CA GLY A 284 13.25 11.87 0.10
C GLY A 284 14.53 11.78 0.94
N ARG A 285 14.87 10.62 1.52
CA ARG A 285 16.04 10.48 2.41
C ARG A 285 17.32 10.07 1.71
N TYR A 286 17.22 9.42 0.56
CA TYR A 286 18.35 8.95 -0.23
C TYR A 286 18.03 8.95 -1.72
N ASN A 287 19.06 8.74 -2.53
CA ASN A 287 18.96 8.47 -3.95
C ASN A 287 19.66 7.13 -4.27
N GLU A 288 19.80 6.79 -5.53
CA GLU A 288 20.42 5.52 -5.93
C GLU A 288 21.87 5.37 -5.45
N GLU A 289 22.64 6.45 -5.48
CA GLU A 289 24.04 6.46 -5.03
C GLU A 289 24.14 6.21 -3.52
N THR A 290 23.26 6.85 -2.74
CA THR A 290 23.32 6.86 -1.27
C THR A 290 22.53 5.73 -0.60
N TYR A 291 21.66 5.02 -1.33
CA TYR A 291 20.89 3.88 -0.82
C TYR A 291 21.70 2.81 -0.07
N PRO A 292 22.93 2.42 -0.48
CA PRO A 292 23.71 1.41 0.26
C PRO A 292 23.89 1.72 1.76
N GLN A 293 23.99 3.00 2.13
CA GLN A 293 24.07 3.42 3.54
C GLN A 293 22.76 3.14 4.29
N PHE A 294 21.63 3.27 3.61
CA PHE A 294 20.31 2.96 4.15
C PHE A 294 20.03 1.45 4.18
N GLN A 295 20.59 0.66 3.26
CA GLN A 295 20.54 -0.80 3.36
C GLN A 295 21.19 -1.29 4.66
N GLU A 296 22.35 -0.73 5.04
CA GLU A 296 22.98 -1.02 6.34
C GLU A 296 22.15 -0.52 7.53
N ARG A 297 21.52 0.66 7.44
CA ARG A 297 20.57 1.13 8.45
C ARG A 297 19.43 0.13 8.65
N ILE A 298 18.80 -0.32 7.56
CA ILE A 298 17.71 -1.29 7.61
C ILE A 298 18.13 -2.56 8.35
N LYS A 299 19.33 -3.09 8.08
CA LYS A 299 19.87 -4.26 8.84
C LYS A 299 19.91 -4.00 10.34
N THR A 300 20.41 -2.84 10.76
CA THR A 300 20.51 -2.49 12.20
C THR A 300 19.14 -2.27 12.84
N ASP A 301 18.20 -1.69 12.10
CA ASP A 301 16.82 -1.49 12.56
C ASP A 301 16.08 -2.82 12.70
N MET A 302 16.25 -3.74 11.74
CA MET A 302 15.74 -5.10 11.82
C MET A 302 16.30 -5.86 13.01
N ALA A 303 17.60 -5.74 13.29
CA ALA A 303 18.23 -6.38 14.45
C ALA A 303 17.62 -5.88 15.77
N TRP A 304 17.39 -4.56 15.89
CA TRP A 304 16.73 -3.98 17.05
C TRP A 304 15.28 -4.46 17.18
N CYS A 305 14.53 -4.51 16.08
CA CYS A 305 13.15 -5.00 16.09
C CYS A 305 13.08 -6.46 16.55
N LYS A 306 13.97 -7.31 16.01
CA LYS A 306 14.09 -8.72 16.42
C LYS A 306 14.39 -8.89 17.91
N GLN A 307 15.34 -8.10 18.45
CA GLN A 307 15.66 -8.12 19.89
C GLN A 307 14.47 -7.71 20.77
N ASN A 308 13.57 -6.87 20.24
CA ASN A 308 12.39 -6.38 20.94
C ASN A 308 11.09 -7.10 20.55
N LYS A 309 11.19 -8.22 19.81
CA LYS A 309 10.05 -9.04 19.36
C LYS A 309 9.03 -8.27 18.49
N LEU A 310 9.55 -7.39 17.64
CA LEU A 310 8.80 -6.64 16.64
C LEU A 310 9.21 -7.10 15.25
N ASP A 311 8.27 -7.04 14.32
CA ASP A 311 8.55 -7.17 12.90
C ASP A 311 8.91 -5.80 12.29
N TYR A 312 9.53 -5.80 11.11
CA TYR A 312 10.01 -4.59 10.45
C TYR A 312 9.65 -4.61 8.97
N VAL A 313 9.17 -3.48 8.46
CA VAL A 313 8.88 -3.30 7.02
C VAL A 313 9.56 -2.03 6.50
N PRO A 314 10.55 -2.13 5.60
CA PRO A 314 11.16 -0.97 4.97
C PRO A 314 10.18 -0.30 3.99
N VAL A 315 10.44 0.98 3.72
CA VAL A 315 9.83 1.75 2.64
C VAL A 315 10.75 1.75 1.42
N VAL A 316 10.18 1.50 0.26
CA VAL A 316 10.84 1.70 -1.04
C VAL A 316 10.00 2.65 -1.89
N TYR A 317 10.64 3.44 -2.75
CA TYR A 317 9.97 4.41 -3.61
C TYR A 317 10.67 4.55 -4.96
N PRO A 318 9.95 4.80 -6.06
CA PRO A 318 10.53 4.74 -7.40
C PRO A 318 11.30 6.00 -7.81
N GLY A 319 11.05 7.12 -7.14
CA GLY A 319 11.64 8.45 -7.39
C GLY A 319 10.89 9.51 -6.58
N PHE A 320 11.25 10.77 -6.75
CA PHE A 320 10.63 11.87 -6.00
C PHE A 320 10.77 13.23 -6.70
N SER A 321 9.66 13.98 -6.76
CA SER A 321 9.60 15.36 -7.23
C SER A 321 8.29 16.00 -6.77
N TRP A 322 8.34 17.26 -6.37
CA TRP A 322 7.16 18.02 -5.94
C TRP A 322 7.28 19.51 -6.32
N LYS A 323 7.97 19.79 -7.43
CA LYS A 323 8.34 21.11 -7.92
C LYS A 323 7.14 22.04 -8.07
N ASN A 324 6.01 21.54 -8.58
CA ASN A 324 4.83 22.39 -8.77
C ASN A 324 4.18 22.76 -7.43
N MET A 325 4.26 21.87 -6.43
CA MET A 325 3.81 22.15 -5.06
C MET A 325 4.81 23.00 -4.26
N ARG A 326 6.11 22.81 -4.52
CA ARG A 326 7.25 23.46 -3.85
C ARG A 326 8.19 24.08 -4.89
N PRO A 327 7.89 25.31 -5.37
CA PRO A 327 8.63 25.94 -6.47
C PRO A 327 10.12 26.16 -6.21
N ASN A 328 10.56 26.16 -4.95
CA ASN A 328 11.96 26.35 -4.58
C ASN A 328 12.76 25.04 -4.55
N ASP A 329 12.09 23.89 -4.57
CA ASP A 329 12.77 22.59 -4.50
C ASP A 329 13.21 22.14 -5.90
N PRO A 330 14.17 21.21 -6.02
CA PRO A 330 14.60 20.69 -7.32
C PRO A 330 13.46 19.95 -8.03
N PHE A 331 13.40 20.09 -9.36
CA PHE A 331 12.58 19.24 -10.20
C PHE A 331 13.29 17.90 -10.40
N ASP A 332 12.54 16.80 -10.36
CA ASP A 332 13.09 15.44 -10.47
C ASP A 332 14.23 15.22 -9.46
N ALA A 333 13.98 15.60 -8.21
CA ALA A 333 14.98 15.64 -7.14
C ALA A 333 15.62 14.26 -6.88
N ILE A 334 14.85 13.18 -7.06
CA ILE A 334 15.36 11.81 -7.05
C ILE A 334 14.87 11.11 -8.33
N PRO A 335 15.73 11.06 -9.36
CA PRO A 335 15.39 10.43 -10.63
C PRO A 335 15.11 8.94 -10.48
N ARG A 336 14.21 8.43 -11.32
CA ARG A 336 13.83 7.01 -11.31
C ARG A 336 14.83 6.09 -12.00
N ASN A 337 15.67 6.66 -12.87
CA ASN A 337 16.72 5.99 -13.62
C ASN A 337 16.23 4.71 -14.33
N LYS A 338 15.11 4.81 -15.05
CA LYS A 338 14.49 3.69 -15.79
C LYS A 338 14.22 2.47 -14.90
N GLY A 339 13.98 2.67 -13.61
CA GLY A 339 13.71 1.62 -12.63
C GLY A 339 14.92 1.14 -11.83
N SER A 340 16.17 1.52 -12.18
CA SER A 340 17.35 1.02 -11.46
C SER A 340 17.36 1.45 -9.99
N PHE A 341 16.98 2.70 -9.70
CA PHE A 341 16.86 3.20 -8.33
C PHE A 341 15.84 2.39 -7.52
N PHE A 342 14.65 2.16 -8.10
CA PHE A 342 13.60 1.40 -7.45
C PHE A 342 14.01 -0.05 -7.20
N TRP A 343 14.60 -0.68 -8.22
CA TRP A 343 15.05 -2.07 -8.14
C TRP A 343 16.19 -2.26 -7.14
N LYS A 344 17.11 -1.31 -7.04
CA LYS A 344 18.19 -1.34 -6.06
C LYS A 344 17.64 -1.41 -4.63
N GLN A 345 16.56 -0.68 -4.35
CA GLN A 345 15.86 -0.76 -3.07
C GLN A 345 15.14 -2.10 -2.86
N LEU A 346 14.37 -2.56 -3.86
CA LEU A 346 13.61 -3.81 -3.79
C LEU A 346 14.53 -5.02 -3.57
N SER A 347 15.51 -5.20 -4.45
CA SER A 347 16.51 -6.26 -4.36
C SER A 347 17.36 -6.14 -3.10
N GLY A 348 17.69 -4.92 -2.68
CA GLY A 348 18.49 -4.66 -1.49
C GLY A 348 17.78 -5.03 -0.19
N ALA A 349 16.47 -4.76 -0.07
CA ALA A 349 15.65 -5.20 1.05
C ALA A 349 15.52 -6.74 1.08
N LEU A 350 15.32 -7.38 -0.07
CA LEU A 350 15.23 -8.83 -0.15
C LEU A 350 16.55 -9.54 0.16
N GLU A 351 17.68 -8.99 -0.33
CA GLU A 351 19.03 -9.52 -0.08
C GLU A 351 19.36 -9.59 1.41
N ILE A 352 18.88 -8.62 2.19
CA ILE A 352 19.13 -8.55 3.64
C ILE A 352 18.05 -9.26 4.47
N GLY A 353 17.12 -9.95 3.81
CA GLY A 353 16.13 -10.80 4.45
C GLY A 353 14.91 -10.07 4.99
N CYS A 354 14.52 -8.92 4.43
CA CYS A 354 13.23 -8.31 4.75
C CYS A 354 12.08 -9.27 4.35
N GLU A 355 11.15 -9.50 5.26
CA GLU A 355 10.00 -10.40 5.05
C GLU A 355 8.76 -9.68 4.53
N MET A 356 8.79 -8.35 4.44
CA MET A 356 7.70 -7.47 4.03
C MET A 356 8.31 -6.26 3.31
N ILE A 357 7.60 -5.66 2.36
CA ILE A 357 8.03 -4.41 1.71
C ILE A 357 6.83 -3.49 1.55
N TYR A 358 6.98 -2.23 1.99
CA TYR A 358 6.03 -1.17 1.72
C TYR A 358 6.51 -0.30 0.54
N VAL A 359 5.66 -0.13 -0.46
CA VAL A 359 5.92 0.74 -1.61
C VAL A 359 5.23 2.09 -1.41
N ALA A 360 6.02 3.16 -1.34
CA ALA A 360 5.55 4.53 -1.36
C ALA A 360 5.72 5.09 -2.79
N MET A 361 4.67 5.22 -3.60
CA MET A 361 3.24 4.95 -3.36
C MET A 361 2.58 4.33 -4.59
N PHE A 362 1.34 3.85 -4.48
CA PHE A 362 0.60 3.39 -5.65
C PHE A 362 0.24 4.55 -6.60
N ASP A 363 -0.38 5.62 -6.08
CA ASP A 363 -1.08 6.65 -6.86
C ASP A 363 -0.63 8.11 -6.60
N GLU A 364 0.39 8.35 -5.78
CA GLU A 364 0.83 9.69 -5.36
C GLU A 364 1.67 10.40 -6.44
N ILE A 365 0.97 11.07 -7.36
CA ILE A 365 1.55 11.84 -8.47
C ILE A 365 1.96 13.28 -8.11
N ASP A 366 1.55 13.78 -6.95
CA ASP A 366 1.92 15.09 -6.42
C ASP A 366 3.29 15.12 -5.75
N GLU A 367 3.79 13.98 -5.30
CA GLU A 367 5.18 13.82 -4.84
C GLU A 367 6.03 12.93 -5.79
N ALA A 368 5.46 12.61 -6.95
CA ALA A 368 6.06 11.79 -7.99
C ALA A 368 6.58 10.42 -7.51
N THR A 369 5.92 9.83 -6.52
CA THR A 369 6.27 8.51 -5.95
C THR A 369 5.39 7.39 -6.50
N ALA A 370 4.37 7.71 -7.33
CA ALA A 370 3.44 6.73 -7.88
C ALA A 370 4.13 5.60 -8.69
N ILE A 371 3.73 4.34 -8.48
CA ILE A 371 4.15 3.20 -9.29
C ILE A 371 3.16 2.85 -10.41
N PHE A 372 1.94 3.39 -10.38
CA PHE A 372 0.95 3.15 -11.42
C PHE A 372 1.35 3.74 -12.80
N LYS A 373 0.49 3.59 -13.80
CA LYS A 373 0.79 4.04 -15.16
C LYS A 373 0.77 5.56 -15.27
N VAL A 374 1.86 6.13 -15.80
CA VAL A 374 2.00 7.55 -16.13
C VAL A 374 2.44 7.73 -17.58
N GLY A 375 2.18 8.91 -18.14
CA GLY A 375 2.47 9.20 -19.53
C GLY A 375 3.96 9.40 -19.82
N HIS A 376 4.38 9.00 -21.03
CA HIS A 376 5.67 9.40 -21.62
C HIS A 376 5.63 10.81 -22.21
N ASP A 377 4.47 11.17 -22.75
CA ASP A 377 4.17 12.53 -23.19
C ASP A 377 3.33 13.21 -22.12
N THR A 378 3.77 14.41 -21.71
CA THR A 378 3.10 15.21 -20.69
C THR A 378 2.59 16.51 -21.29
N PRO A 379 1.60 17.16 -20.67
CA PRO A 379 1.15 18.46 -21.15
C PRO A 379 2.27 19.50 -21.15
N VAL A 380 2.19 20.44 -22.10
CA VAL A 380 3.15 21.55 -22.25
C VAL A 380 2.63 22.81 -21.57
N GLY A 381 3.52 23.74 -21.23
CA GLY A 381 3.17 25.03 -20.65
C GLY A 381 4.07 25.43 -19.49
N ALA A 382 3.54 26.25 -18.58
CA ALA A 382 4.29 26.80 -17.45
C ALA A 382 4.51 25.79 -16.30
N SER A 383 3.67 24.75 -16.18
CA SER A 383 3.90 23.62 -15.25
C SER A 383 4.84 22.60 -15.88
N LYS A 384 5.65 21.91 -15.05
CA LYS A 384 6.55 20.84 -15.50
C LYS A 384 6.12 19.50 -14.92
N PHE A 385 6.18 18.44 -15.71
CA PHE A 385 5.85 17.09 -15.25
C PHE A 385 7.01 16.15 -15.55
N VAL A 386 7.31 15.24 -14.63
CA VAL A 386 8.29 14.16 -14.77
C VAL A 386 7.61 13.06 -15.60
N PRO A 387 8.02 12.85 -16.87
CA PRO A 387 7.53 11.74 -17.67
C PRO A 387 8.21 10.43 -17.24
N TYR A 388 7.61 9.28 -17.54
CA TYR A 388 8.41 8.06 -17.63
C TYR A 388 9.34 8.12 -18.83
N GLU A 389 10.54 7.58 -18.65
CA GLU A 389 11.55 7.47 -19.71
C GLU A 389 10.98 6.68 -20.90
N LYS A 390 11.28 7.12 -22.13
CA LYS A 390 10.65 6.59 -23.36
C LYS A 390 11.03 5.14 -23.65
N GLU A 391 12.10 4.65 -23.04
CA GLU A 391 12.63 3.31 -23.26
C GLU A 391 11.98 2.24 -22.37
N ILE A 392 11.13 2.64 -21.43
CA ILE A 392 10.34 1.74 -20.58
C ILE A 392 8.85 1.92 -20.87
N PRO A 393 8.00 0.90 -20.69
CA PRO A 393 6.55 1.04 -20.83
C PRO A 393 5.94 1.81 -19.65
N SER A 394 4.71 2.29 -19.82
CA SER A 394 3.97 2.96 -18.74
C SER A 394 3.66 2.04 -17.55
N ASP A 395 3.71 0.72 -17.71
CA ASP A 395 3.47 -0.26 -16.65
C ASP A 395 4.74 -0.73 -15.89
N HIS A 396 5.91 -0.15 -16.21
CA HIS A 396 7.21 -0.69 -15.78
C HIS A 396 7.34 -0.86 -14.26
N TYR A 397 6.91 0.13 -13.48
CA TYR A 397 7.05 0.12 -12.02
C TYR A 397 6.01 -0.79 -11.33
N LEU A 398 4.85 -1.00 -11.94
CA LEU A 398 3.91 -2.05 -11.52
C LEU A 398 4.56 -3.43 -11.71
N TRP A 399 5.19 -3.66 -12.87
CA TRP A 399 5.87 -4.91 -13.17
C TRP A 399 7.05 -5.17 -12.23
N LEU A 400 7.94 -4.20 -11.98
CA LEU A 400 9.05 -4.35 -11.03
C LEU A 400 8.56 -4.68 -9.61
N THR A 401 7.47 -4.05 -9.16
CA THR A 401 6.85 -4.35 -7.87
C THR A 401 6.37 -5.81 -7.82
N GLY A 402 5.76 -6.28 -8.90
CA GLY A 402 5.35 -7.68 -9.09
C GLY A 402 6.51 -8.68 -9.02
N GLN A 403 7.62 -8.37 -9.68
CA GLN A 403 8.82 -9.21 -9.63
C GLN A 403 9.35 -9.32 -8.19
N ALA A 404 9.41 -8.20 -7.46
CA ALA A 404 9.80 -8.23 -6.06
C ALA A 404 8.83 -9.05 -5.18
N ALA A 405 7.52 -8.94 -5.44
CA ALA A 405 6.51 -9.74 -4.75
C ALA A 405 6.68 -11.24 -5.01
N GLY A 406 6.95 -11.64 -6.26
CA GLY A 406 7.25 -13.02 -6.61
C GLY A 406 8.53 -13.55 -5.95
N MET A 407 9.59 -12.73 -5.88
CA MET A 407 10.83 -13.11 -5.19
C MET A 407 10.61 -13.26 -3.69
N LEU A 408 9.87 -12.35 -3.05
CA LEU A 408 9.56 -12.41 -1.62
C LEU A 408 8.78 -13.68 -1.26
N LYS A 409 7.81 -14.05 -2.10
CA LYS A 409 7.03 -15.30 -1.97
C LYS A 409 7.77 -16.55 -2.41
N LYS A 410 9.00 -16.43 -2.93
CA LYS A 410 9.81 -17.51 -3.51
C LYS A 410 9.13 -18.21 -4.70
N GLU A 411 8.22 -17.52 -5.37
CA GLU A 411 7.58 -17.97 -6.60
C GLU A 411 8.54 -17.86 -7.80
N ILE A 412 9.47 -16.90 -7.74
CA ILE A 412 10.59 -16.77 -8.67
C ILE A 412 11.92 -16.65 -7.90
N PRO A 413 13.06 -17.03 -8.51
CA PRO A 413 14.37 -16.91 -7.87
C PRO A 413 14.74 -15.46 -7.57
N PHE A 414 15.46 -15.24 -6.47
CA PHE A 414 16.05 -13.93 -6.19
C PHE A 414 17.04 -13.52 -7.29
N GLN A 415 16.93 -12.26 -7.73
CA GLN A 415 17.85 -11.64 -8.68
C GLN A 415 18.27 -10.27 -8.15
N LYS A 416 19.59 -10.04 -8.07
CA LYS A 416 20.13 -8.73 -7.67
C LYS A 416 20.13 -7.72 -8.83
N PRO A 417 20.57 -8.07 -10.06
CA PRO A 417 20.40 -7.18 -11.21
C PRO A 417 18.91 -6.97 -11.52
N MET A 418 18.57 -5.79 -12.05
CA MET A 418 17.20 -5.51 -12.49
C MET A 418 16.81 -6.47 -13.62
N PRO A 419 15.65 -7.15 -13.54
CA PRO A 419 15.19 -8.01 -14.61
C PRO A 419 14.89 -7.16 -15.85
N TYR A 420 15.06 -7.78 -17.01
CA TYR A 420 14.71 -7.18 -18.29
C TYR A 420 13.42 -7.81 -18.81
N ARG A 421 12.53 -6.97 -19.33
CA ARG A 421 11.32 -7.39 -20.03
C ARG A 421 11.45 -6.98 -21.48
N THR A 422 11.36 -7.94 -22.40
CA THR A 422 11.25 -7.65 -23.83
C THR A 422 9.81 -7.25 -24.12
N TYR A 423 9.64 -6.15 -24.85
CA TYR A 423 8.35 -5.57 -25.20
C TYR A 423 8.02 -5.78 -26.67
#